data_AF-A0A7U2EZY4-F1
#
_entry.id   AF-A0A7U2EZY4-F1
#
_cell.length_a   1.000
_cell.length_b   1.000
_cell.length_c   1.000
_cell.angle_alpha   90.00
_cell.angle_beta   90.00
_cell.angle_gamma   90.00
#
_symmetry.space_group_name_H-M   'P 1'
#
loop_
_entity.id
_entity.type
_entity.pdbx_description
1 polymer ?
#
loop_
_entity_poly.entity_id
_entity_poly.type
_entity_poly.pdbx_seq_one_letter_code
_entity_poly.pdbx_strand_id
1 'polypeptide(L)'
;MKMISFATLAGFVSAASAAFDLNRGGGVLKAPEGDPFRTIAGTFIVPNLSGTNRLSIWVGIGDSLQQNYVLGGGITYNSTLQSFSAYWPGPAADTTTAVPITSGNSITVTITTADASGTVTVENTTQNKKTTQSLSAPAGVDSAELTALAANWFVQAYQVIPGQLVQTPNFGTVSFTACTATTKSGVSVPISGAGRYEIQGTSGQMYTSTTISSTGISVKRQA
;
A
#
# COMPACT_ATOMS: atom_id res chain seq x y z
N MET A 1 41.42 23.13 40.07
CA MET A 1 40.75 21.93 39.48
C MET A 1 39.28 22.27 39.26
N LYS A 2 38.86 22.45 38.02
CA LYS A 2 37.45 22.42 37.56
C LYS A 2 37.49 22.28 36.04
N MET A 3 37.45 21.04 35.56
CA MET A 3 37.28 20.73 34.14
C MET A 3 35.82 21.02 33.76
N ILE A 4 35.63 21.86 32.74
CA ILE A 4 34.34 22.06 32.10
C ILE A 4 34.22 20.96 31.04
N SER A 5 33.32 20.01 31.28
CA SER A 5 32.99 18.95 30.33
C SER A 5 32.01 19.49 29.30
N PHE A 6 32.42 19.53 28.03
CA PHE A 6 31.52 19.72 26.90
C PHE A 6 30.85 18.39 26.58
N ALA A 7 29.58 18.24 26.96
CA ALA A 7 28.74 17.14 26.50
C ALA A 7 28.26 17.44 25.08
N THR A 8 28.86 16.78 24.09
CA THR A 8 28.35 16.71 22.71
C THR A 8 27.00 16.00 22.69
N LEU A 9 25.96 16.72 22.27
CA LEU A 9 24.63 16.20 22.01
C LEU A 9 24.67 15.40 20.69
N ALA A 10 24.85 14.08 20.76
CA ALA A 10 24.66 13.21 19.60
C ALA A 10 23.16 13.05 19.33
N GLY A 11 22.68 13.67 18.26
CA GLY A 11 21.30 13.50 17.78
C GLY A 11 21.07 12.05 17.34
N PHE A 12 20.16 11.36 18.02
CA PHE A 12 19.69 10.05 17.60
C PHE A 12 18.86 10.21 16.33
N VAL A 13 19.48 9.97 15.17
CA VAL A 13 18.75 9.72 13.94
C VAL A 13 18.10 8.35 14.11
N SER A 14 16.81 8.32 14.42
CA SER A 14 16.04 7.07 14.43
C SER A 14 15.95 6.56 13.00
N ALA A 15 16.86 5.65 12.63
CA ALA A 15 16.71 4.88 11.42
C ALA A 15 15.57 3.90 11.66
N ALA A 16 14.40 4.14 11.06
CA ALA A 16 13.34 3.15 11.00
C ALA A 16 13.90 1.90 10.29
N SER A 17 14.06 0.82 11.04
CA SER A 17 14.39 -0.50 10.50
C SER A 17 13.30 -0.88 9.51
N ALA A 18 13.68 -1.34 8.31
CA ALA A 18 12.70 -1.91 7.39
C ALA A 18 12.06 -3.14 8.05
N ALA A 19 10.74 -3.23 8.02
CA ALA A 19 10.05 -4.47 8.33
C ALA A 19 10.04 -5.32 7.05
N PHE A 20 10.44 -6.58 7.16
CA PHE A 20 10.53 -7.48 6.02
C PHE A 20 9.15 -8.04 5.69
N ASP A 21 8.82 -7.99 4.41
CA ASP A 21 7.68 -8.68 3.86
C ASP A 21 8.15 -9.51 2.67
N LEU A 22 7.80 -10.79 2.66
CA LEU A 22 8.25 -11.74 1.63
C LEU A 22 7.80 -11.33 0.22
N ASN A 23 6.85 -10.42 0.10
CA ASN A 23 6.36 -10.01 -1.20
C ASN A 23 5.91 -8.55 -1.36
N ARG A 24 6.05 -7.67 -0.34
CA ARG A 24 5.57 -6.28 -0.40
C ARG A 24 6.65 -5.23 -0.15
N GLY A 25 6.73 -4.25 -1.04
CA GLY A 25 7.57 -3.05 -0.90
C GLY A 25 6.70 -1.80 -0.90
N GLY A 26 6.92 -0.89 0.03
CA GLY A 26 6.04 0.26 0.22
C GLY A 26 6.05 0.83 1.63
N GLY A 27 5.00 1.59 1.94
CA GLY A 27 4.86 2.28 3.23
C GLY A 27 3.60 1.87 3.96
N VAL A 28 3.72 1.76 5.29
CA VAL A 28 2.60 1.51 6.20
C VAL A 28 2.56 2.58 7.26
N LEU A 29 1.43 3.27 7.39
CA LEU A 29 1.21 4.25 8.44
C LEU A 29 0.36 3.63 9.55
N LYS A 30 0.77 3.85 10.80
CA LYS A 30 0.03 3.41 11.98
C LYS A 30 -0.94 4.50 12.44
N ALA A 31 -2.18 4.11 12.75
CA ALA A 31 -3.17 5.02 13.33
C ALA A 31 -2.79 5.43 14.78
N PRO A 32 -3.16 6.63 15.23
CA PRO A 32 -3.11 6.99 16.65
C PRO A 32 -3.91 6.01 17.50
N GLU A 33 -3.51 5.85 18.76
CA GLU A 33 -4.19 4.96 19.69
C GLU A 33 -5.64 5.41 19.91
N GLY A 34 -6.59 4.46 19.77
CA GLY A 34 -8.02 4.73 19.92
C GLY A 34 -8.69 5.47 18.76
N ASP A 35 -7.96 5.86 17.71
CA ASP A 35 -8.50 6.65 16.60
C ASP A 35 -8.12 6.04 15.23
N PRO A 36 -8.84 4.99 14.80
CA PRO A 36 -8.51 4.26 13.58
C PRO A 36 -8.73 5.11 12.32
N PHE A 37 -8.15 4.68 11.21
CA PHE A 37 -8.30 5.36 9.93
C PHE A 37 -9.75 5.31 9.41
N ARG A 38 -10.23 6.45 8.93
CA ARG A 38 -11.51 6.61 8.24
C ARG A 38 -11.33 6.66 6.74
N THR A 39 -10.40 7.47 6.26
CA THR A 39 -10.18 7.67 4.83
C THR A 39 -8.70 7.67 4.53
N ILE A 40 -8.30 6.95 3.50
CA ILE A 40 -6.95 7.02 2.95
C ILE A 40 -7.01 7.17 1.44
N ALA A 41 -6.00 7.80 0.85
CA ALA A 41 -5.86 7.88 -0.59
C ALA A 41 -4.40 7.79 -1.03
N GLY A 42 -4.19 7.47 -2.30
CA GLY A 42 -2.90 7.59 -2.96
C GLY A 42 -3.04 7.52 -4.47
N THR A 43 -2.14 8.20 -5.16
CA THR A 43 -2.10 8.26 -6.63
C THR A 43 -0.78 7.72 -7.13
N PHE A 44 -0.80 6.86 -8.15
CA PHE A 44 0.40 6.35 -8.80
C PHE A 44 0.26 6.35 -10.32
N ILE A 45 1.40 6.38 -11.02
CA ILE A 45 1.44 6.16 -12.46
C ILE A 45 1.68 4.68 -12.74
N VAL A 46 0.89 4.09 -13.63
CA VAL A 46 1.03 2.69 -14.03
C VAL A 46 2.37 2.52 -14.76
N PRO A 47 3.30 1.69 -14.26
CA PRO A 47 4.58 1.45 -14.92
C PRO A 47 4.39 0.67 -16.22
N ASN A 48 5.39 0.72 -17.10
CA ASN A 48 5.42 -0.11 -18.30
C ASN A 48 5.81 -1.55 -17.94
N LEU A 49 4.82 -2.39 -17.66
CA LEU A 49 5.03 -3.78 -17.23
C LEU A 49 5.08 -4.75 -18.41
N SER A 50 6.01 -5.68 -18.34
CA SER A 50 6.17 -6.76 -19.31
C SER A 50 6.73 -8.02 -18.65
N GLY A 51 6.65 -9.15 -19.37
CA GLY A 51 7.14 -10.45 -18.91
C GLY A 51 6.09 -11.26 -18.14
N THR A 52 6.55 -12.34 -17.52
CA THR A 52 5.69 -13.34 -16.85
C THR A 52 5.56 -13.13 -15.33
N ASN A 53 6.37 -12.24 -14.77
CA ASN A 53 6.35 -11.91 -13.35
C ASN A 53 5.14 -11.03 -13.03
N ARG A 54 4.50 -11.32 -11.89
CA ARG A 54 3.22 -10.71 -11.52
C ARG A 54 3.42 -9.66 -10.44
N LEU A 55 2.56 -8.65 -10.47
CA LEU A 55 2.64 -7.50 -9.59
C LEU A 55 1.25 -6.96 -9.33
N SER A 56 0.99 -6.45 -8.13
CA SER A 56 -0.10 -5.52 -7.88
C SER A 56 0.45 -4.21 -7.31
N ILE A 57 -0.23 -3.12 -7.60
CA ILE A 57 0.04 -1.80 -7.03
C ILE A 57 -1.27 -1.33 -6.42
N TRP A 58 -1.28 -1.09 -5.11
CA TRP A 58 -2.53 -0.90 -4.38
C TRP A 58 -2.40 0.02 -3.17
N VAL A 59 -3.56 0.55 -2.78
CA VAL A 59 -3.77 1.34 -1.57
C VAL A 59 -4.86 0.66 -0.76
N GLY A 60 -4.66 0.51 0.55
CA GLY A 60 -5.62 -0.24 1.38
C GLY A 60 -5.49 0.02 2.87
N ILE A 61 -6.58 -0.20 3.59
CA ILE A 61 -6.67 -0.13 5.05
C ILE A 61 -6.70 -1.56 5.59
N GLY A 62 -5.87 -1.81 6.62
CA GLY A 62 -5.82 -3.07 7.32
C GLY A 62 -4.47 -3.79 7.20
N ASP A 63 -4.48 -5.12 7.18
CA ASP A 63 -3.31 -6.03 7.14
C ASP A 63 -2.39 -6.07 8.38
N SER A 64 -2.32 -5.02 9.20
CA SER A 64 -1.89 -5.10 10.60
C SER A 64 -2.40 -3.85 11.33
N LEU A 65 -2.45 -3.67 12.66
CA LEU A 65 -1.76 -4.28 13.79
C LEU A 65 -2.61 -5.43 14.39
N GLN A 66 -2.27 -6.64 13.95
CA GLN A 66 -2.78 -7.97 14.31
C GLN A 66 -4.19 -8.37 13.82
N GLN A 67 -4.52 -7.97 12.59
CA GLN A 67 -5.63 -8.52 11.81
C GLN A 67 -5.18 -8.64 10.33
N ASN A 68 -5.75 -9.55 9.55
CA ASN A 68 -5.31 -9.88 8.18
C ASN A 68 -6.32 -9.50 7.07
N TYR A 69 -7.37 -8.77 7.42
CA TYR A 69 -8.34 -8.15 6.53
C TYR A 69 -7.79 -6.88 5.89
N VAL A 70 -8.10 -6.72 4.60
CA VAL A 70 -7.70 -5.57 3.81
C VAL A 70 -8.86 -5.08 2.99
N LEU A 71 -9.28 -3.83 3.24
CA LEU A 71 -10.15 -3.10 2.35
C LEU A 71 -9.27 -2.23 1.43
N GLY A 72 -9.25 -2.51 0.14
CA GLY A 72 -8.31 -1.88 -0.77
C GLY A 72 -8.68 -1.95 -2.24
N GLY A 73 -7.93 -1.22 -3.06
CA GLY A 73 -8.06 -1.22 -4.51
C GLY A 73 -6.78 -0.82 -5.21
N GLY A 74 -6.75 -1.00 -6.51
CA GLY A 74 -5.56 -0.70 -7.32
C GLY A 74 -5.56 -1.46 -8.63
N ILE A 75 -4.37 -1.89 -9.04
CA ILE A 75 -4.16 -2.66 -10.27
C ILE A 75 -3.44 -3.97 -10.00
N THR A 76 -3.70 -4.96 -10.86
CA THR A 76 -2.94 -6.19 -10.97
C THR A 76 -2.31 -6.29 -12.36
N TYR A 77 -1.18 -6.98 -12.44
CA TYR A 77 -0.50 -7.35 -13.66
C TYR A 77 -0.26 -8.86 -13.67
N ASN A 78 -0.90 -9.54 -14.62
CA ASN A 78 -0.71 -10.95 -14.91
C ASN A 78 -0.75 -11.14 -16.43
N SER A 79 0.36 -10.85 -17.10
CA SER A 79 0.47 -10.68 -18.56
C SER A 79 -0.32 -9.47 -19.11
N THR A 80 -1.48 -9.17 -18.54
CA THR A 80 -2.31 -7.99 -18.81
C THR A 80 -2.56 -7.19 -17.53
N LEU A 81 -2.92 -5.92 -17.71
CA LEU A 81 -3.31 -5.00 -16.63
C LEU A 81 -4.81 -5.09 -16.37
N GLN A 82 -5.19 -5.13 -15.09
CA GLN A 82 -6.59 -5.05 -14.63
C GLN A 82 -6.68 -4.09 -13.44
N SER A 83 -7.83 -3.42 -13.27
CA SER A 83 -8.14 -2.69 -12.03
C SER A 83 -9.04 -3.53 -11.12
N PHE A 84 -8.92 -3.33 -9.81
CA PHE A 84 -9.71 -4.08 -8.83
C PHE A 84 -10.10 -3.25 -7.60
N SER A 85 -11.15 -3.72 -6.94
CA SER A 85 -11.51 -3.37 -5.56
C SER A 85 -11.73 -4.66 -4.76
N ALA A 86 -11.32 -4.71 -3.50
CA ALA A 86 -11.42 -5.94 -2.70
C ALA A 86 -11.61 -5.67 -1.21
N TYR A 87 -12.26 -6.62 -0.54
CA TYR A 87 -12.23 -6.83 0.91
C TYR A 87 -11.65 -8.23 1.13
N TRP A 88 -10.35 -8.34 1.41
CA TRP A 88 -9.70 -9.62 1.70
C TRP A 88 -10.10 -10.13 3.09
N PRO A 89 -10.32 -11.46 3.29
CA PRO A 89 -9.99 -12.54 2.37
C PRO A 89 -11.05 -12.89 1.30
N GLY A 90 -12.04 -12.03 1.08
CA GLY A 90 -13.03 -12.20 0.02
C GLY A 90 -12.45 -12.02 -1.40
N PRO A 91 -13.22 -12.39 -2.44
CA PRO A 91 -12.80 -12.23 -3.82
C PRO A 91 -12.64 -10.76 -4.18
N ALA A 92 -11.65 -10.46 -5.03
CA ALA A 92 -11.52 -9.14 -5.64
C ALA A 92 -12.56 -8.96 -6.76
N ALA A 93 -13.21 -7.80 -6.79
CA ALA A 93 -14.05 -7.39 -7.90
C ALA A 93 -13.17 -6.82 -9.03
N ASP A 94 -13.26 -7.42 -10.22
CA ASP A 94 -12.68 -6.84 -11.44
C ASP A 94 -13.47 -5.58 -11.82
N THR A 95 -12.76 -4.46 -11.92
CA THR A 95 -13.35 -3.15 -12.25
C THR A 95 -12.89 -2.62 -13.61
N THR A 96 -12.16 -3.41 -14.38
CA THR A 96 -11.43 -2.98 -15.59
C THR A 96 -12.36 -2.42 -16.66
N THR A 97 -13.59 -2.94 -16.79
CA THR A 97 -14.57 -2.40 -17.74
C THR A 97 -14.99 -0.96 -17.39
N ALA A 98 -15.12 -0.65 -16.09
CA ALA A 98 -15.48 0.69 -15.62
C ALA A 98 -14.26 1.63 -15.56
N VAL A 99 -13.09 1.08 -15.26
CA VAL A 99 -11.83 1.82 -15.12
C VAL A 99 -10.74 1.09 -15.92
N PRO A 100 -10.69 1.28 -17.25
CA PRO A 100 -9.67 0.66 -18.08
C PRO A 100 -8.27 1.16 -17.71
N ILE A 101 -7.28 0.27 -17.69
CA ILE A 101 -5.91 0.58 -17.25
C ILE A 101 -4.93 0.27 -18.37
N THR A 102 -4.02 1.21 -18.62
CA THR A 102 -2.85 1.03 -19.50
C THR A 102 -1.62 1.68 -18.88
N SER A 103 -0.43 1.28 -19.33
CA SER A 103 0.84 1.90 -18.92
C SER A 103 0.79 3.42 -19.10
N GLY A 104 1.32 4.17 -18.13
CA GLY A 104 1.33 5.63 -18.12
C GLY A 104 0.04 6.29 -17.60
N ASN A 105 -1.03 5.55 -17.34
CA ASN A 105 -2.22 6.12 -16.72
C ASN A 105 -1.96 6.50 -15.25
N SER A 106 -2.62 7.56 -14.79
CA SER A 106 -2.58 8.05 -13.41
C SER A 106 -3.80 7.53 -12.65
N ILE A 107 -3.56 6.68 -11.65
CA ILE A 107 -4.59 5.98 -10.90
C ILE A 107 -4.63 6.52 -9.47
N THR A 108 -5.78 7.04 -9.07
CA THR A 108 -6.08 7.42 -7.69
C THR A 108 -6.95 6.34 -7.07
N VAL A 109 -6.54 5.87 -5.90
CA VAL A 109 -7.34 4.97 -5.07
C VAL A 109 -7.71 5.71 -3.80
N THR A 110 -9.00 5.70 -3.44
CA THR A 110 -9.51 6.26 -2.20
C THR A 110 -10.33 5.20 -1.48
N ILE A 111 -9.98 4.95 -0.22
CA ILE A 111 -10.71 4.02 0.66
C ILE A 111 -11.41 4.84 1.73
N THR A 112 -12.69 4.56 1.97
CA THR A 112 -13.41 5.08 3.13
C THR A 112 -13.99 3.92 3.92
N THR A 113 -13.56 3.74 5.16
CA THR A 113 -14.15 2.74 6.05
C THR A 113 -15.52 3.22 6.55
N ALA A 114 -16.44 2.28 6.66
CA ALA A 114 -17.59 2.35 7.54
C ALA A 114 -17.40 1.25 8.60
N ASP A 115 -18.39 0.99 9.46
CA ASP A 115 -18.23 -0.01 10.53
C ASP A 115 -17.86 -1.40 9.97
N ALA A 116 -18.84 -2.14 9.45
CA ALA A 116 -18.66 -3.51 8.96
C ALA A 116 -18.24 -3.60 7.48
N SER A 117 -17.85 -2.47 6.87
CA SER A 117 -17.78 -2.31 5.42
C SER A 117 -16.94 -1.10 5.04
N GLY A 118 -16.87 -0.80 3.77
CA GLY A 118 -16.42 0.50 3.32
C GLY A 118 -16.59 0.68 1.83
N THR A 119 -16.14 1.81 1.34
CA THR A 119 -16.11 2.10 -0.10
C THR A 119 -14.68 2.12 -0.59
N VAL A 120 -14.48 1.51 -1.76
CA VAL A 120 -13.24 1.57 -2.52
C VAL A 120 -13.54 2.29 -3.82
N THR A 121 -12.96 3.48 -3.99
CA THR A 121 -13.00 4.23 -5.23
C THR A 121 -11.69 4.04 -5.96
N VAL A 122 -11.76 3.55 -7.20
CA VAL A 122 -10.63 3.48 -8.12
C VAL A 122 -10.93 4.43 -9.27
N GLU A 123 -10.01 5.33 -9.56
CA GLU A 123 -10.16 6.36 -10.58
C GLU A 123 -8.93 6.40 -11.47
N ASN A 124 -9.14 6.21 -12.77
CA ASN A 124 -8.17 6.55 -13.79
C ASN A 124 -8.36 8.02 -14.17
N THR A 125 -7.58 8.88 -13.51
CA THR A 125 -7.61 10.35 -13.70
C THR A 125 -7.16 10.76 -15.10
N THR A 126 -6.33 9.97 -15.78
CA THR A 126 -5.93 10.23 -17.18
C THR A 126 -7.11 10.11 -18.14
N GLN A 127 -8.04 9.20 -17.86
CA GLN A 127 -9.20 8.93 -18.72
C GLN A 127 -10.52 9.50 -18.18
N ASN A 128 -10.50 10.14 -17.01
CA ASN A 128 -11.68 10.57 -16.28
C ASN A 128 -12.73 9.44 -16.11
N LYS A 129 -12.24 8.25 -15.75
CA LYS A 129 -13.05 7.05 -15.51
C LYS A 129 -12.90 6.63 -14.05
N LYS A 130 -14.01 6.39 -13.38
CA LYS A 130 -14.01 5.98 -11.98
C LYS A 130 -15.09 4.95 -11.69
N THR A 131 -14.86 4.15 -10.66
CA THR A 131 -15.87 3.33 -10.02
C THR A 131 -15.76 3.46 -8.52
N THR A 132 -16.88 3.35 -7.82
CA THR A 132 -16.93 3.24 -6.35
C THR A 132 -17.66 1.96 -6.03
N GLN A 133 -16.99 1.05 -5.33
CA GLN A 133 -17.55 -0.21 -4.88
C GLN A 133 -17.82 -0.13 -3.38
N SER A 134 -19.05 -0.42 -2.96
CA SER A 134 -19.37 -0.66 -1.55
C SER A 134 -19.10 -2.13 -1.24
N LEU A 135 -18.16 -2.40 -0.34
CA LEU A 135 -17.70 -3.74 -0.01
C LEU A 135 -17.98 -4.04 1.46
N SER A 136 -18.60 -5.17 1.72
CA SER A 136 -18.83 -5.70 3.06
C SER A 136 -17.81 -6.78 3.40
N ALA A 137 -17.65 -7.06 4.69
CA ALA A 137 -16.89 -8.23 5.12
C ALA A 137 -17.41 -9.50 4.42
N PRO A 138 -16.53 -10.40 3.97
CA PRO A 138 -16.93 -11.63 3.32
C PRO A 138 -17.66 -12.56 4.31
N ALA A 139 -18.44 -13.52 3.78
CA ALA A 139 -19.20 -14.44 4.60
C ALA A 139 -18.27 -15.22 5.57
N GLY A 140 -18.67 -15.30 6.84
CA GLY A 140 -17.90 -15.99 7.88
C GLY A 140 -16.76 -15.17 8.50
N VAL A 141 -16.59 -13.91 8.09
CA VAL A 141 -15.67 -12.96 8.72
C VAL A 141 -16.44 -12.04 9.66
N ASP A 142 -15.97 -11.89 10.89
CA ASP A 142 -16.49 -10.86 11.78
C ASP A 142 -16.03 -9.49 11.28
N SER A 143 -17.00 -8.68 10.90
CA SER A 143 -16.79 -7.34 10.38
C SER A 143 -16.10 -6.40 11.37
N ALA A 144 -16.14 -6.68 12.68
CA ALA A 144 -15.39 -5.94 13.69
C ALA A 144 -13.87 -6.14 13.59
N GLU A 145 -13.40 -7.15 12.85
CA GLU A 145 -11.99 -7.48 12.74
C GLU A 145 -11.22 -6.56 11.78
N LEU A 146 -11.91 -5.77 10.93
CA LEU A 146 -11.26 -4.66 10.22
C LEU A 146 -11.03 -3.49 11.19
N THR A 147 -9.94 -3.57 11.95
CA THR A 147 -9.60 -2.55 12.96
C THR A 147 -9.22 -1.20 12.37
N ALA A 148 -8.86 -1.15 11.09
CA ALA A 148 -8.42 0.04 10.38
C ALA A 148 -7.24 0.79 11.04
N LEU A 149 -6.34 0.04 11.69
CA LEU A 149 -5.17 0.61 12.40
C LEU A 149 -3.92 0.80 11.53
N ALA A 150 -3.93 0.27 10.30
CA ALA A 150 -2.88 0.54 9.33
C ALA A 150 -3.44 1.02 7.99
N ALA A 151 -2.74 1.99 7.41
CA ALA A 151 -2.93 2.48 6.06
C ALA A 151 -1.72 2.09 5.21
N ASN A 152 -1.96 1.52 4.04
CA ASN A 152 -0.94 0.85 3.24
C ASN A 152 -0.88 1.42 1.82
N TRP A 153 0.34 1.59 1.31
CA TRP A 153 0.63 1.87 -0.10
C TRP A 153 1.72 0.92 -0.56
N PHE A 154 1.35 -0.08 -1.36
CA PHE A 154 2.23 -1.20 -1.66
C PHE A 154 2.36 -1.48 -3.16
N VAL A 155 3.59 -1.82 -3.53
CA VAL A 155 3.90 -2.66 -4.68
C VAL A 155 4.08 -4.08 -4.15
N GLN A 156 3.28 -5.01 -4.63
CA GLN A 156 3.28 -6.39 -4.15
C GLN A 156 3.55 -7.36 -5.29
N ALA A 157 4.59 -8.15 -5.16
CA ALA A 157 4.80 -9.28 -6.04
C ALA A 157 3.96 -10.48 -5.55
N TYR A 158 3.57 -11.36 -6.45
CA TYR A 158 2.86 -12.57 -6.05
C TYR A 158 3.07 -13.69 -7.05
N GLN A 159 2.79 -14.90 -6.60
CA GLN A 159 2.81 -16.10 -7.42
C GLN A 159 1.42 -16.72 -7.45
N VAL A 160 1.14 -17.42 -8.53
CA VAL A 160 -0.04 -18.28 -8.65
C VAL A 160 0.35 -19.75 -8.71
N ILE A 161 1.66 -20.05 -8.73
CA ILE A 161 2.20 -21.41 -8.71
C ILE A 161 2.83 -21.62 -7.33
N PRO A 162 2.31 -22.53 -6.50
CA PRO A 162 2.88 -22.83 -5.20
C PRO A 162 4.35 -23.26 -5.30
N GLY A 163 5.19 -22.71 -4.42
CA GLY A 163 6.61 -23.11 -4.29
C GLY A 163 7.61 -22.38 -5.20
N GLN A 164 7.18 -21.43 -6.03
CA GLN A 164 8.13 -20.57 -6.75
C GLN A 164 8.77 -19.54 -5.80
N LEU A 165 9.85 -18.90 -6.25
CA LEU A 165 10.40 -17.73 -5.58
C LEU A 165 9.74 -16.45 -6.11
N VAL A 166 9.48 -15.49 -5.23
CA VAL A 166 8.83 -14.25 -5.62
C VAL A 166 9.80 -13.47 -6.50
N GLN A 167 9.33 -13.08 -7.68
CA GLN A 167 10.06 -12.23 -8.62
C GLN A 167 9.16 -11.09 -9.07
N THR A 168 9.77 -9.96 -9.41
CA THR A 168 9.06 -8.76 -9.87
C THR A 168 9.26 -8.56 -11.38
N PRO A 169 8.24 -8.05 -12.11
CA PRO A 169 8.47 -7.50 -13.45
C PRO A 169 9.36 -6.25 -13.36
N ASN A 170 9.89 -5.76 -14.49
CA ASN A 170 10.62 -4.49 -14.47
C ASN A 170 9.65 -3.31 -14.39
N PHE A 171 9.38 -2.84 -13.17
CA PHE A 171 8.49 -1.71 -12.94
C PHE A 171 9.23 -0.37 -12.75
N GLY A 172 10.57 -0.36 -12.82
CA GLY A 172 11.37 0.84 -12.57
C GLY A 172 11.14 1.40 -11.17
N THR A 173 10.48 2.55 -11.07
CA THR A 173 10.07 3.16 -9.80
C THR A 173 8.59 3.50 -9.84
N VAL A 174 7.86 3.00 -8.85
CA VAL A 174 6.47 3.41 -8.60
C VAL A 174 6.50 4.46 -7.50
N SER A 175 5.89 5.61 -7.74
CA SER A 175 5.73 6.65 -6.72
C SER A 175 4.26 6.84 -6.39
N PHE A 176 3.90 6.61 -5.13
CA PHE A 176 2.65 7.03 -4.56
C PHE A 176 2.77 8.50 -4.15
N THR A 177 1.89 9.31 -4.71
CA THR A 177 1.76 10.75 -4.48
C THR A 177 0.35 11.05 -3.97
N ALA A 178 0.11 12.29 -3.55
CA ALA A 178 -1.17 12.70 -2.96
C ALA A 178 -1.64 11.73 -1.85
N CYS A 179 -0.69 11.15 -1.12
CA CYS A 179 -0.96 10.21 -0.05
C CYS A 179 -1.63 10.96 1.11
N THR A 180 -2.83 10.53 1.49
CA THR A 180 -3.55 11.07 2.65
C THR A 180 -4.02 9.94 3.53
N ALA A 181 -4.06 10.20 4.84
CA ALA A 181 -4.63 9.31 5.83
C ALA A 181 -5.29 10.14 6.93
N THR A 182 -6.60 10.01 7.05
CA THR A 182 -7.43 10.75 7.99
C THR A 182 -8.16 9.77 8.90
N THR A 183 -8.10 10.01 10.21
CA THR A 183 -8.72 9.16 11.23
C THR A 183 -10.23 9.42 11.35
N LYS A 184 -10.93 8.62 12.17
CA LYS A 184 -12.37 8.80 12.46
C LYS A 184 -12.66 10.15 13.12
N SER A 185 -11.75 10.67 13.95
CA SER A 185 -11.89 12.00 14.56
C SER A 185 -11.57 13.16 13.61
N GLY A 186 -11.08 12.87 12.40
CA GLY A 186 -10.72 13.89 11.40
C GLY A 186 -9.25 14.33 11.45
N VAL A 187 -8.41 13.66 12.24
CA VAL A 187 -6.97 13.96 12.32
C VAL A 187 -6.26 13.44 11.07
N SER A 188 -5.52 14.31 10.38
CA SER A 188 -4.61 13.90 9.32
C SER A 188 -3.29 13.41 9.91
N VAL A 189 -2.94 12.16 9.60
CA VAL A 189 -1.69 11.54 10.04
C VAL A 189 -0.63 11.72 8.95
N PRO A 190 0.53 12.33 9.24
CA PRO A 190 1.52 12.66 8.22
C PRO A 190 2.23 11.41 7.69
N ILE A 191 2.33 11.31 6.37
CA ILE A 191 2.95 10.18 5.65
C ILE A 191 4.43 9.99 5.99
N SER A 192 5.12 11.06 6.42
CA SER A 192 6.52 10.97 6.88
C SER A 192 6.72 10.05 8.08
N GLY A 193 5.64 9.70 8.80
CA GLY A 193 5.66 8.71 9.88
C GLY A 193 5.49 7.26 9.44
N ALA A 194 5.39 6.98 8.14
CA ALA A 194 5.17 5.63 7.64
C ALA A 194 6.41 4.74 7.86
N GLY A 195 6.17 3.50 8.31
CA GLY A 195 7.15 2.43 8.32
C GLY A 195 7.45 1.97 6.90
N ARG A 196 8.71 1.59 6.66
CA ARG A 196 9.20 1.15 5.35
C ARG A 196 9.22 -0.37 5.25
N TYR A 197 8.79 -0.86 4.10
CA TYR A 197 8.79 -2.28 3.74
C TYR A 197 9.46 -2.48 2.40
N GLU A 198 10.06 -3.66 2.21
CA GLU A 198 10.73 -4.03 0.98
C GLU A 198 10.38 -5.45 0.57
N ILE A 199 10.26 -5.68 -0.74
CA ILE A 199 10.13 -7.02 -1.31
C ILE A 199 11.47 -7.73 -1.12
N GLN A 200 11.48 -8.79 -0.31
CA GLN A 200 12.64 -9.64 -0.10
C GLN A 200 12.33 -11.09 -0.51
N GLY A 201 13.14 -11.64 -1.42
CA GLY A 201 13.08 -13.07 -1.76
C GLY A 201 13.53 -13.96 -0.61
N THR A 202 13.20 -15.24 -0.67
CA THR A 202 13.60 -16.21 0.38
C THR A 202 15.11 -16.44 0.48
N SER A 203 15.89 -16.08 -0.53
CA SER A 203 17.35 -16.07 -0.50
C SER A 203 17.94 -14.89 0.27
N GLY A 204 17.10 -13.96 0.76
CA GLY A 204 17.52 -12.69 1.34
C GLY A 204 17.75 -11.57 0.33
N GLN A 205 17.65 -11.86 -0.98
CA GLN A 205 17.78 -10.86 -2.03
C GLN A 205 16.69 -9.79 -1.92
N MET A 206 17.10 -8.53 -1.88
CA MET A 206 16.21 -7.38 -1.90
C MET A 206 15.81 -7.05 -3.34
N TYR A 207 14.52 -7.09 -3.64
CA TYR A 207 13.98 -6.72 -4.95
C TYR A 207 13.55 -5.25 -5.02
N THR A 208 13.43 -4.57 -3.89
CA THR A 208 13.06 -3.15 -3.83
C THR A 208 13.91 -2.35 -2.88
N SER A 209 13.92 -1.04 -3.12
CA SER A 209 14.33 -0.02 -2.17
C SER A 209 13.26 1.06 -2.13
N THR A 210 12.73 1.29 -0.94
CA THR A 210 11.61 2.17 -0.66
C THR A 210 12.09 3.42 0.05
N THR A 211 11.58 4.57 -0.37
CA THR A 211 11.84 5.88 0.23
C THR A 211 10.52 6.51 0.67
N ILE A 212 10.48 6.97 1.91
CA ILE A 212 9.38 7.74 2.47
C ILE A 212 9.79 9.21 2.52
N SER A 213 8.92 10.09 2.03
CA SER A 213 9.08 11.54 2.09
C SER A 213 7.86 12.17 2.78
N SER A 214 7.90 13.50 2.99
CA SER A 214 6.74 14.23 3.50
C SER A 214 5.56 14.23 2.54
N THR A 215 5.77 13.97 1.25
CA THR A 215 4.76 14.11 0.20
C THR A 215 4.39 12.80 -0.50
N GLY A 216 5.04 11.68 -0.15
CA GLY A 216 4.78 10.41 -0.84
C GLY A 216 5.77 9.29 -0.52
N ILE A 217 5.53 8.17 -1.20
CA ILE A 217 6.25 6.90 -1.03
C ILE A 217 6.75 6.45 -2.40
N SER A 218 8.05 6.22 -2.55
CA SER A 218 8.64 5.73 -3.79
C SER A 218 9.22 4.33 -3.59
N VAL A 219 8.81 3.38 -4.42
CA VAL A 219 9.30 1.99 -4.43
C VAL A 219 10.08 1.77 -5.71
N LYS A 220 11.41 1.63 -5.58
CA LYS A 220 12.32 1.40 -6.70
C LYS A 220 12.70 -0.07 -6.79
N ARG A 221 12.47 -0.69 -7.94
CA ARG A 221 12.96 -2.04 -8.25
C ARG A 221 14.50 -2.08 -8.20
N GLN A 222 15.05 -3.10 -7.58
CA GLN A 222 16.47 -3.44 -7.61
C GLN A 222 16.76 -4.44 -8.75
N ALA A 223 18.01 -4.46 -9.20
CA ALA A 223 18.49 -5.39 -10.21
C ALA A 223 18.62 -6.81 -9.65
#